data_AF-A0A6B3HQE0-F1
#
_entry.id   AF-A0A6B3HQE0-F1
#
_cell.length_a   1.000
_cell.length_b   1.000
_cell.length_c   1.000
_cell.angle_alpha   90.00
_cell.angle_beta   90.00
_cell.angle_gamma   90.00
#
_symmetry.space_group_name_H-M   'P 1'
#
loop_
_entity.id
_entity.type
_entity.pdbx_description
1 polymer ?
#
loop_
_entity_poly.entity_id
_entity_poly.type
_entity_poly.pdbx_seq_one_letter_code
_entity_poly.pdbx_strand_id
1 'polypeptide(L)'
;TKLTKKYVTPQGAQVTAEAERLYELTGETKTVTSVGTGDKQELTWTYDGQVERITGQGSGGKTDYIGLADKCLDLQSGVAAAGRPVQLYSCNATTAQKWNFSATPNQSDADLGAMSVHEAWCLKPAANTAGSAIQVQKCDGS
;
A
#
# COMPACT_ATOMS: atom_id res chain seq x y z
N THR A 1 -1.91 23.48 5.61
CA THR A 1 -3.23 23.87 5.06
C THR A 1 -4.22 22.73 5.16
N LYS A 2 -5.43 22.97 5.67
CA LYS A 2 -6.51 21.97 5.69
C LYS A 2 -7.23 21.95 4.34
N LEU A 3 -7.46 20.77 3.80
CA LEU A 3 -8.20 20.52 2.57
C LEU A 3 -9.39 19.63 2.87
N THR A 4 -10.55 20.01 2.34
CA THR A 4 -11.79 19.24 2.47
C THR A 4 -12.27 18.86 1.08
N LYS A 5 -12.45 17.56 0.84
CA LYS A 5 -13.02 17.02 -0.40
C LYS A 5 -14.36 16.37 -0.09
N LYS A 6 -15.42 16.85 -0.74
CA LYS A 6 -16.76 16.24 -0.68
C LYS A 6 -17.01 15.47 -1.97
N TYR A 7 -17.47 14.23 -1.87
CA TYR A 7 -17.85 13.44 -3.05
C TYR A 7 -19.01 12.49 -2.72
N VAL A 8 -19.70 12.02 -3.75
CA VAL A 8 -20.78 11.04 -3.63
C VAL A 8 -20.30 9.73 -4.19
N THR A 9 -20.44 8.63 -3.45
CA THR A 9 -20.09 7.29 -3.93
C THR A 9 -21.04 6.86 -5.05
N PRO A 10 -20.68 5.87 -5.89
CA PRO A 10 -21.62 5.30 -6.87
C PRO A 10 -22.92 4.78 -6.24
N GLN A 11 -22.89 4.39 -4.96
CA GLN A 11 -24.06 3.94 -4.19
C GLN A 11 -24.84 5.10 -3.52
N GLY A 12 -24.50 6.35 -3.82
CA GLY A 12 -25.23 7.54 -3.36
C GLY A 12 -24.83 8.07 -1.98
N ALA A 13 -23.84 7.47 -1.31
CA ALA A 13 -23.39 7.94 -0.01
C ALA A 13 -22.56 9.23 -0.15
N GLN A 14 -22.85 10.25 0.64
CA GLN A 14 -22.01 11.44 0.74
C GLN A 14 -20.81 11.16 1.64
N VAL A 15 -19.61 11.42 1.12
CA VAL A 15 -18.35 11.26 1.85
C VAL A 15 -17.65 12.62 1.90
N THR A 16 -17.26 13.02 3.11
CA THR A 16 -16.37 14.16 3.34
C THR A 16 -15.02 13.61 3.80
N ALA A 17 -13.98 13.81 2.99
CA ALA A 17 -12.61 13.49 3.34
C ALA A 17 -11.86 14.78 3.66
N GLU A 18 -11.14 14.80 4.79
CA GLU A 18 -10.35 15.94 5.23
C GLU A 18 -8.89 15.53 5.41
N ALA A 19 -7.98 16.38 4.96
CA ALA A 19 -6.54 16.17 5.10
C ALA A 19 -5.81 17.47 5.39
N GLU A 20 -4.73 17.38 6.15
CA GLU A 20 -3.78 18.47 6.36
C GLU A 20 -2.59 18.29 5.41
N ARG A 21 -2.16 19.37 4.76
CA ARG A 21 -0.95 19.39 3.93
C ARG A 21 0.11 20.31 4.51
N LEU A 22 1.34 19.81 4.54
CA LEU A 22 2.55 20.60 4.69
C LEU A 22 3.21 20.75 3.32
N TYR A 23 3.72 21.94 3.04
CA TYR A 23 4.43 22.24 1.80
C TYR A 23 5.89 22.56 2.10
N GLU A 24 6.76 22.30 1.12
CA GLU A 24 8.14 22.78 1.14
C GLU A 24 8.20 24.27 0.79
N LEU A 25 9.36 24.90 1.00
CA LEU A 25 9.57 26.32 0.67
C LEU A 25 9.42 26.60 -0.83
N THR A 26 9.67 25.60 -1.65
CA THR A 26 9.52 25.61 -3.11
C THR A 26 8.06 25.42 -3.56
N GLY A 27 7.15 25.09 -2.64
CA GLY A 27 5.70 25.04 -2.87
C GLY A 27 5.14 23.64 -3.13
N GLU A 28 5.99 22.62 -3.27
CA GLU A 28 5.58 21.23 -3.42
C GLU A 28 5.01 20.68 -2.12
N THR A 29 4.15 19.66 -2.21
CA THR A 29 3.56 19.03 -1.02
C THR A 29 4.59 18.13 -0.36
N LYS A 30 4.96 18.41 0.89
CA LYS A 30 5.86 17.56 1.69
C LYS A 30 5.13 16.39 2.35
N THR A 31 3.99 16.68 2.97
CA THR A 31 3.20 15.66 3.67
C THR A 31 1.71 15.87 3.46
N VAL A 32 0.96 14.76 3.45
CA VAL A 32 -0.50 14.72 3.49
C VAL A 32 -0.92 13.85 4.66
N THR A 33 -1.65 14.41 5.63
CA THR A 33 -2.14 13.68 6.80
C THR A 33 -3.66 13.63 6.76
N SER A 34 -4.22 12.42 6.75
CA SER A 34 -5.66 12.20 6.89
C SER A 34 -6.13 12.69 8.26
N VAL A 35 -7.11 13.59 8.31
CA VAL A 35 -7.68 14.07 9.57
C VAL A 35 -8.51 12.98 10.27
N GLY A 36 -9.12 12.08 9.49
CA GLY A 36 -9.98 11.03 10.04
C GLY A 36 -9.22 9.84 10.60
N THR A 37 -8.12 9.44 9.96
CA THR A 37 -7.37 8.22 10.34
C THR A 37 -6.00 8.52 10.96
N GLY A 38 -5.46 9.73 10.78
CA GLY A 38 -4.09 10.06 11.16
C GLY A 38 -3.03 9.48 10.22
N ASP A 39 -3.42 8.69 9.20
CA ASP A 39 -2.50 8.17 8.20
C ASP A 39 -1.76 9.32 7.51
N LYS A 40 -0.45 9.20 7.39
CA LYS A 40 0.42 10.24 6.84
C LYS A 40 1.20 9.71 5.65
N GLN A 41 1.04 10.39 4.51
CA GLN A 41 1.90 10.24 3.34
C GLN A 41 2.99 11.31 3.32
N GLU A 42 4.19 10.93 2.95
CA GLU A 42 5.27 11.88 2.61
C GLU A 42 5.61 11.75 1.14
N LEU A 43 5.88 12.88 0.49
CA LEU A 43 6.20 12.95 -0.93
C LEU A 43 7.55 13.63 -1.13
N THR A 44 8.41 13.04 -1.95
CA THR A 44 9.61 13.69 -2.49
C THR A 44 9.41 13.97 -3.97
N TRP A 45 10.13 14.97 -4.46
CA TRP A 45 9.94 15.53 -5.79
C TRP A 45 11.28 15.64 -6.51
N THR A 46 11.27 15.38 -7.81
CA THR A 46 12.36 15.74 -8.70
C THR A 46 12.38 17.25 -8.93
N TYR A 47 13.52 17.79 -9.38
CA TYR A 47 13.68 19.23 -9.58
C TYR A 47 12.74 19.83 -10.66
N ASP A 48 12.18 19.00 -11.53
CA ASP A 48 11.21 19.39 -12.56
C ASP A 48 9.74 19.31 -12.07
N GLY A 49 9.53 19.04 -10.78
CA GLY A 49 8.21 19.04 -10.14
C GLY A 49 7.41 17.75 -10.32
N GLN A 50 8.07 16.64 -10.69
CA GLN A 50 7.42 15.32 -10.69
C GLN A 50 7.57 14.64 -9.32
N VAL A 51 6.59 13.82 -8.94
CA VAL A 51 6.69 13.03 -7.71
C VAL A 51 7.76 11.95 -7.92
N GLU A 52 8.80 11.99 -7.11
CA GLU A 52 9.88 11.00 -7.11
C GLU A 52 9.51 9.77 -6.27
N ARG A 53 8.99 10.00 -5.04
CA ARG A 53 8.62 8.92 -4.12
C ARG A 53 7.45 9.32 -3.25
N ILE A 54 6.58 8.36 -2.95
CA ILE A 54 5.54 8.46 -1.93
C ILE A 54 5.79 7.39 -0.87
N THR A 55 5.86 7.78 0.40
CA THR A 55 5.92 6.86 1.55
C THR A 55 4.68 7.03 2.43
N GLY A 56 4.41 6.06 3.32
CA GLY A 56 3.32 6.16 4.29
C GLY A 56 1.92 6.09 3.67
N GLN A 57 1.66 5.08 2.84
CA GLN A 57 0.38 4.94 2.10
C GLN A 57 -0.86 4.79 3.00
N GLY A 58 -0.67 4.64 4.31
CA GLY A 58 -1.71 4.51 5.31
C GLY A 58 -2.26 3.09 5.40
N SER A 59 -2.99 2.83 6.47
CA SER A 59 -3.58 1.52 6.79
C SER A 59 -4.44 0.92 5.67
N GLY A 60 -5.05 1.75 4.81
CA GLY A 60 -5.88 1.32 3.67
C GLY A 60 -5.21 1.38 2.29
N GLY A 61 -3.93 1.76 2.22
CA GLY A 61 -3.21 1.89 0.95
C GLY A 61 -3.11 0.56 0.22
N LYS A 62 -3.44 0.54 -1.08
CA LYS A 62 -3.20 -0.61 -1.97
C LYS A 62 -2.32 -0.13 -3.12
N THR A 63 -1.12 -0.66 -3.25
CA THR A 63 -0.14 -0.24 -4.26
C THR A 63 0.38 -1.41 -5.07
N ASP A 64 0.83 -1.08 -6.27
CA ASP A 64 1.71 -1.97 -7.02
C ASP A 64 3.11 -1.88 -6.40
N TYR A 65 3.76 -3.04 -6.24
CA TYR A 65 5.17 -3.13 -5.87
C TYR A 65 5.95 -3.53 -7.12
N ILE A 66 6.67 -2.56 -7.69
CA ILE A 66 7.46 -2.75 -8.90
C ILE A 66 8.85 -3.24 -8.50
N GLY A 67 9.23 -4.40 -9.03
CA GLY A 67 10.51 -5.04 -8.79
C GLY A 67 11.37 -5.11 -10.06
N LEU A 68 12.11 -6.21 -10.19
CA LEU A 68 13.04 -6.43 -11.30
C LEU A 68 12.34 -6.36 -12.67
N ALA A 69 13.01 -5.71 -13.63
CA ALA A 69 12.54 -5.53 -15.01
C ALA A 69 11.16 -4.86 -15.12
N ASP A 70 10.88 -3.91 -14.23
CA ASP A 70 9.63 -3.13 -14.18
C ASP A 70 8.37 -4.01 -14.09
N LYS A 71 8.50 -5.20 -13.49
CA LYS A 71 7.40 -6.13 -13.24
C LYS A 71 6.83 -5.94 -11.85
N CYS A 72 5.55 -6.20 -11.72
CA CYS A 72 4.81 -6.07 -10.47
C CYS A 72 4.82 -7.38 -9.67
N LEU A 73 4.83 -7.25 -8.35
CA LEU A 73 4.52 -8.34 -7.42
C LEU A 73 3.08 -8.80 -7.65
N ASP A 74 2.89 -10.06 -8.01
CA ASP A 74 1.64 -10.55 -8.59
C ASP A 74 1.23 -11.91 -8.00
N LEU A 75 -0.06 -12.10 -7.75
CA LEU A 75 -0.60 -13.42 -7.47
C LEU A 75 -0.61 -14.26 -8.73
N GLN A 76 0.06 -15.42 -8.69
CA GLN A 76 0.09 -16.32 -9.84
C GLN A 76 -1.34 -16.64 -10.32
N SER A 77 -1.58 -16.44 -11.62
CA SER A 77 -2.88 -16.60 -12.29
C SER A 77 -4.02 -15.72 -11.72
N GLY A 78 -3.71 -14.70 -10.90
CA GLY A 78 -4.70 -13.86 -10.22
C GLY A 78 -5.52 -14.57 -9.14
N VAL A 79 -5.06 -15.74 -8.65
CA VAL A 79 -5.81 -16.56 -7.71
C VAL A 79 -5.25 -16.42 -6.30
N ALA A 80 -6.08 -15.92 -5.38
CA ALA A 80 -5.78 -15.87 -3.96
C ALA A 80 -6.27 -17.16 -3.28
N ALA A 81 -5.36 -18.12 -3.08
CA ALA A 81 -5.63 -19.39 -2.42
C ALA A 81 -4.39 -19.87 -1.64
N ALA A 82 -4.60 -20.66 -0.59
CA ALA A 82 -3.52 -21.13 0.28
C ALA A 82 -2.42 -21.86 -0.52
N GLY A 83 -1.17 -21.51 -0.26
CA GLY A 83 -0.02 -22.10 -0.93
C GLY A 83 0.23 -21.62 -2.36
N ARG A 84 -0.59 -20.70 -2.89
CA ARG A 84 -0.31 -20.10 -4.19
C ARG A 84 0.97 -19.25 -4.10
N PRO A 85 1.89 -19.39 -5.07
CA PRO A 85 3.10 -18.59 -5.08
C PRO A 85 2.78 -17.16 -5.52
N VAL A 86 3.67 -16.27 -5.11
CA VAL A 86 3.74 -14.89 -5.60
C VAL A 86 4.83 -14.84 -6.66
N GLN A 87 4.61 -14.08 -7.72
CA GLN A 87 5.48 -14.02 -8.89
C GLN A 87 5.77 -12.58 -9.31
N LEU A 88 6.73 -12.43 -10.21
CA LEU A 88 6.89 -11.21 -11.00
C LEU A 88 6.08 -11.35 -12.29
N TYR A 89 5.14 -10.43 -12.52
CA TYR A 89 4.34 -10.40 -13.74
C TYR A 89 4.31 -8.99 -14.33
N SER A 90 4.03 -8.88 -15.63
CA SER A 90 3.89 -7.56 -16.24
C SER A 90 2.79 -6.76 -15.53
N CYS A 91 3.08 -5.51 -15.19
CA CYS A 91 2.12 -4.64 -14.52
C CYS A 91 0.88 -4.47 -15.41
N ASN A 92 -0.30 -4.79 -14.87
CA ASN A 92 -1.57 -4.81 -15.60
C ASN A 92 -2.73 -4.18 -14.81
N ALA A 93 -2.42 -3.54 -13.66
CA ALA A 93 -3.35 -2.82 -12.79
C ALA A 93 -4.50 -3.67 -12.21
N THR A 94 -4.46 -5.00 -12.33
CA THR A 94 -5.46 -5.88 -11.72
C THR A 94 -5.30 -5.94 -10.21
N THR A 95 -6.35 -6.36 -9.50
CA THR A 95 -6.34 -6.50 -8.05
C THR A 95 -5.31 -7.52 -7.53
N ALA A 96 -4.88 -8.44 -8.39
CA ALA A 96 -3.81 -9.41 -8.11
C ALA A 96 -2.43 -8.76 -7.87
N GLN A 97 -2.26 -7.49 -8.25
CA GLN A 97 -1.03 -6.71 -8.10
C GLN A 97 -1.13 -5.61 -7.04
N LYS A 98 -2.30 -5.50 -6.40
CA LYS A 98 -2.61 -4.44 -5.42
C LYS A 98 -2.43 -4.98 -4.02
N TRP A 99 -1.28 -4.69 -3.43
CA TRP A 99 -0.93 -5.15 -2.09
C TRP A 99 -1.12 -4.04 -1.07
N ASN A 100 -1.61 -4.41 0.10
CA ASN A 100 -1.69 -3.57 1.27
C ASN A 100 -0.59 -3.95 2.25
N PHE A 101 0.04 -2.94 2.85
CA PHE A 101 0.95 -3.14 3.96
C PHE A 101 0.32 -2.59 5.24
N SER A 102 0.21 -3.45 6.25
CA SER A 102 -0.30 -3.11 7.56
C SER A 102 0.85 -3.16 8.57
N ALA A 103 1.24 -2.02 9.12
CA ALA A 103 2.30 -1.93 10.12
C ALA A 103 1.93 -2.70 11.39
N THR A 104 2.91 -3.31 12.04
CA THR A 104 2.71 -4.03 13.30
C THR A 104 2.30 -3.04 14.41
N PRO A 105 1.18 -3.29 15.13
CA PRO A 105 0.79 -2.43 16.24
C PRO A 105 1.89 -2.36 17.31
N ASN A 106 2.07 -1.17 17.90
CA ASN A 106 3.07 -0.90 18.93
C ASN A 106 4.54 -1.13 18.50
N GLN A 107 4.82 -1.07 17.19
CA GLN A 107 6.17 -0.99 16.65
C GLN A 107 6.52 0.46 16.27
N SER A 108 7.76 0.89 16.56
CA SER A 108 8.35 2.17 16.17
C SER A 108 8.95 2.20 14.75
N ASP A 109 9.26 1.03 14.18
CA ASP A 109 9.76 0.78 12.85
C ASP A 109 8.57 0.60 11.91
N ALA A 110 8.38 1.61 11.06
CA ALA A 110 7.26 1.66 10.12
C ALA A 110 7.39 0.64 8.98
N ASP A 111 8.54 -0.01 8.82
CA ASP A 111 8.79 -1.00 7.79
C ASP A 111 8.52 -2.44 8.27
N LEU A 112 8.14 -2.63 9.54
CA LEU A 112 7.72 -3.92 10.09
C LEU A 112 6.19 -4.08 10.06
N GLY A 113 5.71 -5.11 9.38
CA GLY A 113 4.27 -5.33 9.21
C GLY A 113 3.94 -6.54 8.34
N ALA A 114 2.65 -6.68 8.04
CA ALA A 114 2.12 -7.74 7.20
C ALA A 114 1.72 -7.19 5.82
N MET A 115 2.12 -7.90 4.76
CA MET A 115 1.63 -7.65 3.40
C MET A 115 0.42 -8.53 3.12
N SER A 116 -0.66 -7.91 2.63
CA SER A 116 -1.90 -8.59 2.27
C SER A 116 -2.39 -8.22 0.87
N VAL A 117 -3.25 -9.08 0.32
CA VAL A 117 -3.88 -8.93 -0.99
C VAL A 117 -5.29 -9.48 -0.93
N HIS A 118 -6.22 -8.92 -1.71
CA HIS A 118 -7.64 -9.29 -1.68
C HIS A 118 -8.24 -9.30 -0.25
N GLU A 119 -7.74 -8.44 0.64
CA GLU A 119 -8.21 -8.18 2.02
C GLU A 119 -8.06 -9.33 3.02
N ALA A 120 -7.99 -10.56 2.55
CA ALA A 120 -8.09 -11.77 3.36
C ALA A 120 -6.87 -12.68 3.27
N TRP A 121 -5.92 -12.39 2.37
CA TRP A 121 -4.75 -13.21 2.07
C TRP A 121 -3.47 -12.47 2.41
N CYS A 122 -2.57 -13.13 3.14
CA CYS A 122 -1.33 -12.56 3.64
C CYS A 122 -0.14 -13.29 3.05
N LEU A 123 0.94 -12.56 2.76
CA LEU A 123 2.24 -13.15 2.45
C LEU A 123 2.79 -13.83 3.70
N LYS A 124 3.14 -15.11 3.59
CA LYS A 124 3.73 -15.88 4.68
C LYS A 124 4.88 -16.76 4.19
N PRO A 125 5.90 -16.99 5.04
CA PRO A 125 6.84 -18.07 4.83
C PRO A 125 6.11 -19.40 4.69
N ALA A 126 6.52 -20.23 3.74
CA ALA A 126 5.97 -21.57 3.56
C ALA A 126 6.41 -22.55 4.66
N ALA A 127 7.53 -22.27 5.32
CA ALA A 127 8.05 -22.98 6.48
C ALA A 127 8.92 -22.05 7.34
N ASN A 128 9.39 -22.54 8.48
CA ASN A 128 10.20 -21.81 9.47
C ASN A 128 11.72 -22.03 9.30
N THR A 129 12.15 -22.56 8.15
CA THR A 129 13.56 -22.80 7.84
C THR A 129 14.11 -21.75 6.88
N ALA A 130 15.40 -21.45 7.00
CA ALA A 130 16.08 -20.54 6.08
C ALA A 130 15.94 -21.02 4.63
N GLY A 131 15.61 -20.11 3.71
CA GLY A 131 15.36 -20.41 2.30
C GLY A 131 13.92 -20.81 1.98
N SER A 132 13.02 -20.82 2.98
CA SER A 132 11.58 -21.04 2.73
C SER A 132 11.02 -20.02 1.75
N ALA A 133 10.29 -20.50 0.76
CA ALA A 133 9.57 -19.64 -0.19
C ALA A 133 8.49 -18.82 0.54
N ILE A 134 8.12 -17.69 -0.06
CA ILE A 134 6.96 -16.90 0.37
C ILE A 134 5.76 -17.31 -0.50
N GLN A 135 4.63 -17.53 0.16
CA GLN A 135 3.36 -17.91 -0.46
C GLN A 135 2.22 -17.11 0.16
N VAL A 136 1.03 -17.16 -0.44
CA VAL A 136 -0.15 -16.61 0.21
C VAL A 136 -0.84 -17.64 1.09
N GLN A 137 -1.30 -17.19 2.24
CA GLN A 137 -2.10 -17.95 3.20
C GLN A 137 -3.23 -17.07 3.72
N LYS A 138 -4.21 -17.68 4.39
CA LYS A 138 -5.25 -16.88 5.05
C LYS A 138 -4.59 -15.99 6.12
N CYS A 139 -4.97 -14.72 6.15
CA CYS A 139 -4.58 -13.84 7.26
C CYS A 139 -5.20 -14.37 8.56
N ASP A 140 -4.37 -14.62 9.57
CA ASP A 140 -4.75 -15.14 10.89
C ASP A 140 -4.09 -14.36 12.05
N GLY A 141 -3.39 -13.25 11.75
CA GLY A 141 -2.72 -12.41 12.73
C GLY A 141 -1.32 -12.86 13.16
N SER A 142 -0.72 -13.86 12.49
CA SER A 142 0.67 -14.27 12.69
C SER A 142 1.70 -13.34 12.07
#